data_AF-M7XH43-F1
#
_entry.id   AF-M7XH43-F1
#
_cell.length_a   1.000
_cell.length_b   1.000
_cell.length_c   1.000
_cell.angle_alpha   90.00
_cell.angle_beta   90.00
_cell.angle_gamma   90.00
#
_symmetry.space_group_name_H-M   'P 1'
#
loop_
_entity.id
_entity.type
_entity.pdbx_description
1 polymer ?
#
loop_
_entity_poly.entity_id
_entity_poly.type
_entity_poly.pdbx_seq_one_letter_code
_entity_poly.pdbx_strand_id
1 'polypeptide(L)'
;MKDRDKLKKLVQIVGDLLKVEGNEWLIDDILKTIGETSPVEEIAKHSVIQNIHEYCVEQKIEKQATEFYNSFPILEIKDQLIQDYKKMEHERRRDDFENFCLCLYQQLENITNHIFTNHIFLNWESNRNKIAFRFPDGKILTHSDLILGNAKEWYANGKFKALLFYFYFNEKMKVTIPFNDRASTFEELYQIRNQNHRGGSSTEYQQKTLNKIKGKESKYYFKFYGFLQDIVNQIEDSLLGLGKSNKEIQKNELK
;
A
#
# COMPACT_ATOMS: atom_id res chain seq x y z
N MET A 1 31.95 -2.33 18.55
CA MET A 1 31.00 -3.46 18.65
C MET A 1 29.74 -3.11 17.88
N LYS A 2 29.54 -3.64 16.66
CA LYS A 2 28.53 -3.15 15.71
C LYS A 2 27.09 -3.63 15.94
N ASP A 3 26.82 -4.51 16.92
CA ASP A 3 25.48 -5.15 17.05
C ASP A 3 24.94 -5.29 18.49
N ARG A 4 25.32 -4.37 19.40
CA ARG A 4 24.90 -4.44 20.82
C ARG A 4 23.39 -4.52 21.01
N ASP A 5 22.61 -3.82 20.19
CA ASP A 5 21.14 -3.81 20.30
C ASP A 5 20.48 -5.08 19.76
N LYS A 6 21.10 -5.75 18.78
CA LYS A 6 20.64 -7.07 18.32
C LYS A 6 20.91 -8.14 19.37
N LEU A 7 22.07 -8.09 20.01
CA LEU A 7 22.43 -8.99 21.10
C LEU A 7 21.50 -8.84 22.31
N LYS A 8 21.10 -7.60 22.65
CA LYS A 8 20.08 -7.37 23.70
C LYS A 8 18.75 -8.01 23.37
N LYS A 9 18.30 -7.94 22.11
CA LYS A 9 17.04 -8.59 21.68
C LYS A 9 17.13 -10.11 21.75
N LEU A 10 18.26 -10.69 21.37
CA LEU A 10 18.50 -12.13 21.51
C LEU A 10 18.42 -12.57 22.98
N VAL A 11 19.09 -11.83 23.88
CA VAL A 11 19.03 -12.10 25.34
C VAL A 11 17.60 -12.00 25.87
N GLN A 12 16.83 -11.01 25.41
CA GLN A 12 15.43 -10.85 25.80
C GLN A 12 14.58 -12.06 25.38
N ILE A 13 14.73 -12.53 24.14
CA ILE A 13 14.01 -13.69 23.59
C ILE A 13 14.35 -14.96 24.37
N VAL A 14 15.64 -15.21 24.62
CA VAL A 14 16.09 -16.37 25.43
C VAL A 14 15.50 -16.27 26.85
N GLY A 15 15.51 -15.08 27.45
CA GLY A 15 14.91 -14.85 28.77
C GLY A 15 13.41 -15.07 28.82
N ASP A 16 12.67 -14.76 27.75
CA ASP A 16 11.23 -15.00 27.67
C ASP A 16 10.91 -16.48 27.43
N LEU A 17 11.72 -17.19 26.64
CA LEU A 17 11.59 -18.64 26.43
C LEU A 17 11.84 -19.45 27.71
N LEU A 18 12.72 -18.98 28.59
CA LEU A 18 13.01 -19.61 29.89
C LEU A 18 11.92 -19.43 30.94
N LYS A 19 10.98 -18.51 30.72
CA LYS A 19 9.81 -18.32 31.61
C LYS A 19 8.70 -19.34 31.35
N VAL A 20 8.82 -20.12 30.27
CA VAL A 20 7.86 -21.17 29.92
C VAL A 20 8.27 -22.45 30.65
N GLU A 21 7.36 -23.00 31.44
CA GLU A 21 7.56 -24.27 32.18
C GLU A 21 7.88 -25.40 31.19
N GLY A 22 8.96 -26.16 31.44
CA GLY A 22 9.46 -27.22 30.56
C GLY A 22 10.60 -26.83 29.63
N ASN A 23 11.04 -25.57 29.62
CA ASN A 23 12.17 -25.08 28.82
C ASN A 23 13.49 -24.97 29.60
N GLU A 24 13.58 -25.56 30.78
CA GLU A 24 14.75 -25.46 31.67
C GLU A 24 16.03 -26.01 31.00
N TRP A 25 15.86 -26.98 30.09
CA TRP A 25 16.94 -27.61 29.32
C TRP A 25 17.63 -26.66 28.32
N LEU A 26 16.99 -25.55 27.96
CA LEU A 26 17.48 -24.62 26.93
C LEU A 26 18.80 -23.95 27.33
N ILE A 27 19.00 -23.66 28.62
CA ILE A 27 20.26 -23.08 29.13
C ILE A 27 21.41 -24.07 28.97
N ASP A 28 21.18 -25.34 29.29
CA ASP A 28 22.23 -26.37 29.25
C ASP A 28 22.67 -26.66 27.81
N ASP A 29 21.73 -26.67 26.86
CA ASP A 29 22.04 -26.84 25.44
C ASP A 29 22.69 -25.61 24.83
N ILE A 30 22.29 -24.40 25.22
CA ILE A 30 22.99 -23.16 24.83
C ILE A 30 24.42 -23.17 25.38
N LEU A 31 24.61 -23.54 26.65
CA LEU A 31 25.95 -23.59 27.27
C LEU A 31 26.83 -24.67 26.65
N LYS A 32 26.28 -25.83 26.29
CA LYS A 32 26.98 -26.86 25.51
C LYS A 32 27.39 -26.36 24.14
N THR A 33 26.47 -25.68 23.44
CA THR A 33 26.71 -25.17 22.08
C THR A 33 27.73 -24.02 22.07
N ILE A 34 27.70 -23.14 23.06
CA ILE A 34 28.67 -22.04 23.23
C ILE A 34 30.04 -22.57 23.70
N GLY A 35 30.05 -23.70 24.42
CA GLY A 35 31.26 -24.40 24.83
C GLY A 35 32.12 -24.90 23.67
N GLU A 36 31.56 -25.01 22.47
CA GLU A 36 32.27 -25.32 21.23
C GLU A 36 32.35 -24.03 20.37
N THR A 37 33.57 -23.60 20.11
CA THR A 37 33.95 -22.29 19.55
C THR A 37 33.53 -22.09 18.08
N SER A 38 32.24 -22.12 17.77
CA SER A 38 31.74 -21.72 16.45
C SER A 38 31.77 -20.19 16.32
N PRO A 39 32.38 -19.63 15.26
CA PRO A 39 32.29 -18.21 14.96
C PRO A 39 30.82 -17.76 14.91
N VAL A 40 30.55 -16.51 15.33
CA VAL A 40 29.19 -15.92 15.35
C VAL A 40 28.47 -16.05 13.99
N GLU A 41 29.23 -16.05 12.90
CA GLU A 41 28.74 -16.24 11.53
C GLU A 41 28.21 -17.65 11.24
N GLU A 42 28.72 -18.68 11.93
CA GLU A 42 28.20 -20.06 11.84
C GLU A 42 26.95 -20.23 12.71
N ILE A 43 26.95 -19.63 13.91
CA ILE A 43 25.77 -19.62 14.80
C ILE A 43 24.58 -18.90 14.12
N ALA A 44 24.83 -17.79 13.42
CA ALA A 44 23.80 -17.05 12.68
C ALA A 44 23.21 -17.84 11.49
N LYS A 45 23.95 -18.82 10.95
CA LYS A 45 23.48 -19.71 9.89
C LYS A 45 22.69 -20.90 10.43
N HIS A 46 22.66 -21.11 11.74
CA HIS A 46 21.91 -22.20 12.35
C HIS A 46 20.41 -22.05 12.06
N SER A 47 19.77 -23.12 11.62
CA SER A 47 18.36 -23.11 11.17
C SER A 47 17.40 -22.60 12.25
N VAL A 48 17.64 -22.94 13.52
CA VAL A 48 16.84 -22.43 14.66
C VAL A 48 16.95 -20.91 14.79
N ILE A 49 18.15 -20.34 14.62
CA ILE A 49 18.36 -18.89 14.72
C ILE A 49 17.71 -18.17 13.54
N GLN A 50 17.78 -18.74 12.34
CA GLN A 50 17.05 -18.24 11.17
C GLN A 50 15.53 -18.29 11.39
N ASN A 51 15.00 -19.40 11.92
CA ASN A 51 13.58 -19.53 12.22
C ASN A 51 13.09 -18.51 13.25
N ILE A 52 13.87 -18.26 14.32
CA ILE A 52 13.55 -17.22 15.32
C ILE A 52 13.58 -15.82 14.68
N HIS A 53 14.56 -15.56 13.80
CA HIS A 53 14.63 -14.29 13.07
C HIS A 53 13.40 -14.09 12.18
N GLU A 54 13.04 -15.07 11.37
CA GLU A 54 11.87 -15.00 10.49
C GLU A 54 10.57 -14.85 11.30
N TYR A 55 10.42 -15.59 12.40
CA TYR A 55 9.28 -15.42 13.30
C TYR A 55 9.18 -13.98 13.84
N CYS A 56 10.30 -13.38 14.26
CA CYS A 56 10.33 -12.00 14.73
C CYS A 56 10.03 -10.99 13.61
N VAL A 57 10.38 -11.30 12.36
CA VAL A 57 10.06 -10.49 11.19
C VAL A 57 8.56 -10.54 10.91
N GLU A 58 7.97 -11.74 10.86
CA GLU A 58 6.53 -11.93 10.65
C GLU A 58 5.70 -11.18 11.69
N GLN A 59 6.05 -11.28 12.98
CA GLN A 59 5.31 -10.56 14.03
C GLN A 59 5.34 -9.04 13.86
N LYS A 60 6.45 -8.49 13.35
CA LYS A 60 6.53 -7.05 13.06
C LYS A 60 5.71 -6.68 11.84
N ILE A 61 5.75 -7.50 10.79
CA ILE A 61 4.98 -7.27 9.56
C ILE A 61 3.47 -7.33 9.86
N GLU A 62 3.03 -8.32 10.64
CA GLU A 62 1.64 -8.46 11.08
C GLU A 62 1.18 -7.22 11.85
N LYS A 63 1.98 -6.79 12.83
CA LYS A 63 1.71 -5.59 13.61
C LYS A 63 1.61 -4.35 12.72
N GLN A 64 2.59 -4.14 11.84
CA GLN A 64 2.63 -2.99 10.92
C GLN A 64 1.42 -2.96 9.99
N ALA A 65 1.06 -4.09 9.39
CA ALA A 65 -0.08 -4.19 8.50
C ALA A 65 -1.41 -3.89 9.21
N THR A 66 -1.57 -4.44 10.42
CA THR A 66 -2.75 -4.20 11.26
C THR A 66 -2.86 -2.73 11.70
N GLU A 67 -1.74 -2.14 12.13
CA GLU A 67 -1.67 -0.74 12.53
C GLU A 67 -1.94 0.20 11.35
N PHE A 68 -1.40 -0.10 10.17
CA PHE A 68 -1.56 0.71 8.96
C PHE A 68 -3.02 0.85 8.53
N TYR A 69 -3.80 -0.23 8.58
CA TYR A 69 -5.23 -0.22 8.21
C TYR A 69 -6.18 -0.14 9.41
N ASN A 70 -5.69 0.17 10.61
CA ASN A 70 -6.51 0.08 11.82
C ASN A 70 -7.74 1.01 11.75
N SER A 71 -7.56 2.23 11.23
CA SER A 71 -8.62 3.24 11.05
C SER A 71 -9.42 3.09 9.74
N PHE A 72 -9.06 2.13 8.88
CA PHE A 72 -9.65 2.05 7.55
C PHE A 72 -11.16 1.70 7.62
N PRO A 73 -12.05 2.50 7.00
CA PRO A 73 -13.49 2.41 7.23
C PRO A 73 -14.21 1.31 6.46
N ILE A 74 -13.59 0.76 5.40
CA ILE A 74 -14.21 -0.29 4.56
C ILE A 74 -13.80 -1.67 5.11
N LEU A 75 -14.65 -2.24 5.96
CA LEU A 75 -14.36 -3.50 6.65
C LEU A 75 -14.31 -4.69 5.70
N GLU A 76 -15.09 -4.66 4.63
CA GLU A 76 -15.25 -5.75 3.66
C GLU A 76 -13.95 -6.12 2.93
N ILE A 77 -13.04 -5.15 2.79
CA ILE A 77 -11.75 -5.36 2.10
C ILE A 77 -10.55 -5.28 3.04
N LYS A 78 -10.75 -4.93 4.32
CA LYS A 78 -9.67 -4.63 5.26
C LYS A 78 -8.73 -5.82 5.47
N ASP A 79 -9.27 -7.03 5.66
CA ASP A 79 -8.45 -8.23 5.86
C ASP A 79 -7.59 -8.53 4.64
N GLN A 80 -8.15 -8.37 3.43
CA GLN A 80 -7.41 -8.54 2.18
C GLN A 80 -6.29 -7.50 2.05
N LEU A 81 -6.56 -6.24 2.40
CA LEU A 81 -5.55 -5.17 2.40
C LEU A 81 -4.40 -5.45 3.37
N ILE A 82 -4.70 -5.97 4.56
CA ILE A 82 -3.69 -6.41 5.53
C ILE A 82 -2.83 -7.52 4.91
N GLN A 83 -3.43 -8.56 4.32
CA GLN A 83 -2.65 -9.63 3.69
C GLN A 83 -1.78 -9.14 2.53
N ASP A 84 -2.27 -8.22 1.70
CA ASP A 84 -1.49 -7.70 0.58
C ASP A 84 -0.38 -6.74 1.03
N TYR A 85 -0.58 -6.00 2.14
CA TYR A 85 0.49 -5.25 2.80
C TYR A 85 1.60 -6.18 3.29
N LYS A 86 1.24 -7.29 3.95
CA LYS A 86 2.22 -8.27 4.43
C LYS A 86 3.05 -8.85 3.28
N LYS A 87 2.41 -9.21 2.17
CA LYS A 87 3.11 -9.68 0.95
C LYS A 87 4.02 -8.60 0.39
N MET A 88 3.53 -7.37 0.25
CA MET A 88 4.32 -6.23 -0.21
C MET A 88 5.60 -6.04 0.62
N GLU A 89 5.48 -6.12 1.95
CA GLU A 89 6.60 -6.03 2.89
C GLU A 89 7.60 -7.19 2.78
N HIS A 90 7.13 -8.39 2.44
CA HIS A 90 7.99 -9.54 2.15
C HIS A 90 8.80 -9.34 0.88
N GLU A 91 8.15 -8.91 -0.21
CA GLU A 91 8.84 -8.63 -1.48
C GLU A 91 9.84 -7.48 -1.33
N ARG A 92 9.51 -6.46 -0.53
CA ARG A 92 10.45 -5.38 -0.18
C ARG A 92 11.72 -5.89 0.50
N ARG A 93 11.60 -6.85 1.42
CA ARG A 93 12.74 -7.42 2.16
C ARG A 93 13.63 -8.30 1.29
N ARG A 94 13.03 -8.92 0.26
CA ARG A 94 13.73 -9.73 -0.76
C ARG A 94 14.36 -8.88 -1.86
N ASP A 95 14.18 -7.56 -1.82
CA ASP A 95 14.57 -6.63 -2.89
C ASP A 95 13.90 -6.97 -4.24
N ASP A 96 12.71 -7.58 -4.18
CA ASP A 96 11.89 -7.87 -5.35
C ASP A 96 10.99 -6.66 -5.64
N PHE A 97 11.49 -5.75 -6.46
CA PHE A 97 10.82 -4.49 -6.77
C PHE A 97 9.55 -4.69 -7.61
N GLU A 98 9.57 -5.66 -8.55
CA GLU A 98 8.44 -5.92 -9.44
C GLU A 98 7.26 -6.52 -8.66
N ASN A 99 7.50 -7.51 -7.80
CA ASN A 99 6.45 -8.09 -6.96
C ASN A 99 6.00 -7.16 -5.83
N PHE A 100 6.89 -6.34 -5.28
CA PHE A 100 6.49 -5.24 -4.40
C PHE A 100 5.46 -4.33 -5.08
N CYS A 101 5.74 -3.90 -6.32
CA CYS A 101 4.84 -3.03 -7.07
C CYS A 101 3.51 -3.72 -7.39
N LEU A 102 3.53 -5.02 -7.67
CA LEU A 102 2.32 -5.82 -7.86
C LEU A 102 1.45 -5.84 -6.59
N CYS A 103 2.03 -6.16 -5.42
CA CYS A 103 1.28 -6.20 -4.16
C CYS A 103 0.75 -4.83 -3.75
N LEU A 104 1.51 -3.76 -3.98
CA LEU A 104 1.04 -2.39 -3.73
C LEU A 104 -0.09 -2.00 -4.68
N TYR A 105 0.03 -2.33 -5.96
CA TYR A 105 -1.03 -2.10 -6.94
C TYR A 105 -2.32 -2.84 -6.57
N GLN A 106 -2.23 -4.10 -6.11
CA GLN A 106 -3.39 -4.88 -5.68
C GLN A 106 -4.16 -4.20 -4.54
N GLN A 107 -3.46 -3.62 -3.56
CA GLN A 107 -4.11 -2.84 -2.49
C GLN A 107 -4.89 -1.65 -3.05
N LEU A 108 -4.26 -0.84 -3.91
CA LEU A 108 -4.92 0.32 -4.54
C LEU A 108 -6.06 -0.08 -5.46
N GLU A 109 -5.90 -1.16 -6.22
CA GLU A 109 -6.93 -1.71 -7.12
C GLU A 109 -8.15 -2.18 -6.33
N ASN A 110 -7.94 -2.86 -5.19
CA ASN A 110 -9.02 -3.33 -4.34
C ASN A 110 -9.83 -2.14 -3.76
N ILE A 111 -9.14 -1.15 -3.18
CA ILE A 111 -9.77 0.10 -2.70
C ILE A 111 -10.54 0.79 -3.82
N THR A 112 -9.89 0.96 -4.98
CA THR A 112 -10.47 1.65 -6.13
C THR A 112 -11.72 0.95 -6.63
N ASN A 113 -11.67 -0.37 -6.85
CA ASN A 113 -12.80 -1.13 -7.38
C ASN A 113 -13.98 -1.17 -6.40
N HIS A 114 -13.71 -1.30 -5.10
CA HIS A 114 -14.74 -1.26 -4.08
C HIS A 114 -15.47 0.10 -4.09
N ILE A 115 -14.72 1.20 -3.97
CA ILE A 115 -15.32 2.55 -3.93
C ILE A 115 -16.00 2.89 -5.26
N PHE A 116 -15.37 2.52 -6.37
CA PHE A 116 -15.92 2.77 -7.69
C PHE A 116 -17.29 2.11 -7.85
N THR A 117 -17.41 0.83 -7.49
CA THR A 117 -18.65 0.07 -7.65
C THR A 117 -19.75 0.57 -6.72
N ASN A 118 -19.41 0.85 -5.45
CA ASN A 118 -20.40 1.16 -4.42
C ASN A 118 -20.80 2.65 -4.34
N HIS A 119 -19.99 3.57 -4.86
CA HIS A 119 -20.25 5.01 -4.73
C HIS A 119 -20.21 5.78 -6.05
N ILE A 120 -19.23 5.51 -6.91
CA ILE A 120 -18.97 6.35 -8.10
C ILE A 120 -19.86 5.92 -9.27
N PHE A 121 -19.89 4.63 -9.59
CA PHE A 121 -20.53 4.11 -10.79
C PHE A 121 -22.04 4.38 -10.79
N LEU A 122 -22.68 4.24 -9.63
CA LEU A 122 -24.11 4.47 -9.44
C LEU A 122 -24.54 5.91 -9.81
N ASN A 123 -23.67 6.88 -9.59
CA ASN A 123 -23.95 8.30 -9.82
C ASN A 123 -23.31 8.85 -11.09
N TRP A 124 -22.62 8.00 -11.87
CA TRP A 124 -21.78 8.43 -12.97
C TRP A 124 -22.56 9.16 -14.07
N GLU A 125 -23.65 8.57 -14.57
CA GLU A 125 -24.41 9.15 -15.69
C GLU A 125 -24.98 10.54 -15.35
N SER A 126 -25.38 10.75 -14.10
CA SER A 126 -25.88 12.03 -13.60
C SER A 126 -24.78 13.08 -13.41
N ASN A 127 -23.53 12.64 -13.24
CA ASN A 127 -22.40 13.52 -12.90
C ASN A 127 -21.45 13.77 -14.08
N ARG A 128 -21.40 12.89 -15.09
CA ARG A 128 -20.37 12.90 -16.14
C ARG A 128 -20.21 14.23 -16.89
N ASN A 129 -21.30 14.97 -17.06
CA ASN A 129 -21.32 16.25 -17.79
C ASN A 129 -21.21 17.47 -16.86
N LYS A 130 -21.12 17.29 -15.54
CA LYS A 130 -20.90 18.38 -14.60
C LYS A 130 -19.49 18.95 -14.77
N ILE A 131 -19.33 20.22 -14.44
CA ILE A 131 -18.04 20.91 -14.51
C ILE A 131 -17.13 20.40 -13.39
N ALA A 132 -16.01 19.80 -13.76
CA ALA A 132 -14.95 19.39 -12.83
C ALA A 132 -13.94 20.51 -12.61
N PHE A 133 -13.62 21.29 -13.66
CA PHE A 133 -12.60 22.32 -13.61
C PHE A 133 -12.82 23.41 -14.65
N ARG A 134 -12.45 24.65 -14.30
CA ARG A 134 -12.42 25.79 -15.23
C ARG A 134 -11.02 26.40 -15.24
N PHE A 135 -10.42 26.48 -16.43
CA PHE A 135 -9.14 27.14 -16.65
C PHE A 135 -9.29 28.66 -16.70
N PRO A 136 -8.21 29.42 -16.41
CA PRO A 136 -8.21 30.88 -16.50
C PRO A 136 -8.54 31.44 -17.90
N ASP A 137 -8.24 30.67 -18.95
CA ASP A 137 -8.54 31.01 -20.35
C ASP A 137 -10.02 30.77 -20.74
N GLY A 138 -10.85 30.30 -19.79
CA GLY A 138 -12.26 30.01 -20.01
C GLY A 138 -12.54 28.57 -20.44
N LYS A 139 -11.53 27.74 -20.71
CA LYS A 139 -11.72 26.32 -21.03
C LYS A 139 -12.32 25.58 -19.83
N ILE A 140 -13.27 24.67 -20.10
CA ILE A 140 -13.94 23.87 -19.09
C ILE A 140 -13.59 22.39 -19.31
N LEU A 141 -13.38 21.67 -18.21
CA LEU A 141 -13.38 20.21 -18.20
C LEU A 141 -14.60 19.72 -17.44
N THR A 142 -15.34 18.80 -18.06
CA THR A 142 -16.35 18.01 -17.37
C THR A 142 -15.71 16.89 -16.55
N HIS A 143 -16.50 16.22 -15.71
CA HIS A 143 -16.05 15.02 -14.99
C HIS A 143 -15.55 13.95 -15.99
N SER A 144 -16.26 13.76 -17.11
CA SER A 144 -15.87 12.85 -18.17
C SER A 144 -14.54 13.23 -18.81
N ASP A 145 -14.35 14.51 -19.16
CA ASP A 145 -13.11 14.99 -19.80
C ASP A 145 -11.90 14.78 -18.90
N LEU A 146 -12.05 15.07 -17.60
CA LEU A 146 -10.98 14.94 -16.62
C LEU A 146 -10.61 13.47 -16.35
N ILE A 147 -11.62 12.62 -16.15
CA ILE A 147 -11.43 11.25 -15.65
C ILE A 147 -11.14 10.28 -16.80
N LEU A 148 -11.98 10.27 -17.83
CA LEU A 148 -11.89 9.34 -18.96
C LEU A 148 -11.11 9.92 -20.13
N GLY A 149 -11.17 11.24 -20.33
CA GLY A 149 -10.68 11.86 -21.56
C GLY A 149 -11.34 11.21 -22.77
N ASN A 150 -10.55 10.57 -23.63
CA ASN A 150 -11.03 9.89 -24.83
C ASN A 150 -11.38 8.40 -24.63
N ALA A 151 -11.23 7.86 -23.42
CA ALA A 151 -11.51 6.46 -23.15
C ALA A 151 -13.00 6.15 -23.31
N LYS A 152 -13.30 5.04 -24.01
CA LYS A 152 -14.69 4.56 -24.21
C LYS A 152 -15.16 3.63 -23.09
N GLU A 153 -14.24 3.12 -22.26
CA GLU A 153 -14.49 2.12 -21.23
C GLU A 153 -13.72 2.44 -19.94
N TRP A 154 -14.15 1.82 -18.83
CA TRP A 154 -13.55 1.97 -17.52
C TRP A 154 -12.35 1.05 -17.31
N TYR A 155 -11.17 1.51 -17.75
CA TYR A 155 -9.90 0.88 -17.39
C TYR A 155 -9.45 1.25 -15.97
N ALA A 156 -8.47 0.51 -15.44
CA ALA A 156 -7.92 0.74 -14.09
C ALA A 156 -7.58 2.22 -13.83
N ASN A 157 -6.91 2.88 -14.77
CA ASN A 157 -6.59 4.30 -14.69
C ASN A 157 -7.81 5.23 -14.63
N GLY A 158 -8.86 4.92 -15.39
CA GLY A 158 -10.10 5.69 -15.35
C GLY A 158 -10.75 5.57 -13.98
N LYS A 159 -10.86 4.35 -13.46
CA LYS A 159 -11.43 4.10 -12.13
C LYS A 159 -10.61 4.79 -11.03
N PHE A 160 -9.28 4.72 -11.10
CA PHE A 160 -8.40 5.38 -10.14
C PHE A 160 -8.50 6.92 -10.22
N LYS A 161 -8.58 7.49 -11.42
CA LYS A 161 -8.83 8.93 -11.60
C LYS A 161 -10.18 9.36 -11.01
N ALA A 162 -11.21 8.52 -11.12
CA ALA A 162 -12.49 8.80 -10.48
C ALA A 162 -12.36 8.77 -8.96
N LEU A 163 -11.68 7.77 -8.40
CA LEU A 163 -11.36 7.70 -6.97
C LEU A 163 -10.65 8.99 -6.51
N LEU A 164 -9.61 9.42 -7.24
CA LEU A 164 -8.92 10.66 -6.94
C LEU A 164 -9.86 11.85 -6.96
N PHE A 165 -10.65 12.03 -8.02
CA PHE A 165 -11.50 13.21 -8.13
C PHE A 165 -12.57 13.29 -7.04
N TYR A 166 -13.32 12.20 -6.82
CA TYR A 166 -14.46 12.19 -5.90
C TYR A 166 -14.05 12.06 -4.44
N PHE A 167 -13.03 11.28 -4.12
CA PHE A 167 -12.65 10.99 -2.74
C PHE A 167 -11.33 11.64 -2.34
N TYR A 168 -10.30 11.65 -3.20
CA TYR A 168 -9.05 12.32 -2.81
C TYR A 168 -9.20 13.85 -2.79
N PHE A 169 -9.79 14.42 -3.84
CA PHE A 169 -9.98 15.87 -4.00
C PHE A 169 -11.36 16.35 -3.57
N ASN A 170 -12.27 15.47 -3.15
CA ASN A 170 -13.63 15.83 -2.74
C ASN A 170 -14.37 16.72 -3.76
N GLU A 171 -14.21 16.41 -5.05
CA GLU A 171 -14.76 17.17 -6.20
C GLU A 171 -14.30 18.65 -6.24
N LYS A 172 -13.26 19.00 -5.48
CA LYS A 172 -12.77 20.37 -5.32
C LYS A 172 -11.33 20.47 -5.78
N MET A 173 -11.14 20.75 -7.06
CA MET A 173 -9.82 21.00 -7.63
C MET A 173 -9.62 22.46 -7.98
N LYS A 174 -8.59 23.09 -7.38
CA LYS A 174 -8.17 24.47 -7.71
C LYS A 174 -7.17 24.54 -8.85
N VAL A 175 -6.38 23.49 -9.01
CA VAL A 175 -5.39 23.30 -10.07
C VAL A 175 -5.30 21.81 -10.40
N THR A 176 -4.94 21.48 -11.63
CA THR A 176 -4.88 20.08 -12.10
C THR A 176 -3.55 19.39 -11.81
N ILE A 177 -2.50 20.13 -11.47
CA ILE A 177 -1.14 19.59 -11.26
C ILE A 177 -1.13 18.47 -10.20
N PRO A 178 -1.66 18.67 -8.96
CA PRO A 178 -1.62 17.62 -7.94
C PRO A 178 -2.39 16.36 -8.34
N PHE A 179 -3.52 16.53 -9.04
CA PHE A 179 -4.31 15.41 -9.58
C PHE A 179 -3.51 14.62 -10.62
N ASN A 180 -2.90 15.32 -11.58
CA ASN A 180 -2.09 14.70 -12.62
C ASN A 180 -0.85 14.00 -12.05
N ASP A 181 -0.21 14.57 -11.03
CA ASP A 181 0.96 13.97 -10.38
C ASP A 181 0.61 12.63 -9.70
N ARG A 182 -0.58 12.54 -9.10
CA ARG A 182 -1.06 11.33 -8.41
C ARG A 182 -1.49 10.28 -9.42
N ALA A 183 -2.25 10.68 -10.44
CA ALA A 183 -2.60 9.81 -11.55
C ALA A 183 -1.34 9.28 -12.27
N SER A 184 -0.32 10.12 -12.48
CA SER A 184 0.95 9.70 -13.07
C SER A 184 1.74 8.75 -12.17
N THR A 185 1.65 8.87 -10.85
CA THR A 185 2.33 7.96 -9.92
C THR A 185 1.66 6.59 -9.91
N PHE A 186 0.33 6.54 -9.97
CA PHE A 186 -0.40 5.28 -10.17
C PHE A 186 -0.08 4.63 -11.51
N GLU A 187 0.03 5.43 -12.58
CA GLU A 187 0.43 4.93 -13.90
C GLU A 187 1.84 4.32 -13.88
N GLU A 188 2.81 4.97 -13.23
CA GLU A 188 4.15 4.40 -13.06
C GLU A 188 4.13 3.03 -12.38
N LEU A 189 3.34 2.90 -11.31
CA LEU A 189 3.13 1.64 -10.59
C LEU A 189 2.48 0.58 -11.49
N TYR A 190 1.42 0.96 -12.21
CA TYR A 190 0.68 0.10 -13.12
C TYR A 190 1.58 -0.47 -14.23
N GLN A 191 2.48 0.37 -14.78
CA GLN A 191 3.40 -0.07 -15.84
C GLN A 191 4.44 -1.07 -15.34
N ILE A 192 4.96 -0.92 -14.11
CA ILE A 192 5.85 -1.94 -13.52
C ILE A 192 5.08 -3.23 -13.26
N ARG A 193 3.89 -3.13 -12.66
CA ARG A 193 3.03 -4.30 -12.40
C ARG A 193 2.73 -5.09 -13.66
N ASN A 194 2.56 -4.42 -14.80
CA ASN A 194 2.30 -5.08 -16.08
C ASN A 194 3.50 -5.82 -16.66
N GLN A 195 4.73 -5.61 -16.16
CA GLN A 195 5.87 -6.45 -16.54
C GLN A 195 5.69 -7.91 -16.08
N ASN A 196 4.93 -8.12 -14.99
CA ASN A 196 4.56 -9.47 -14.52
C ASN A 196 3.52 -10.16 -15.42
N HIS A 197 2.79 -9.40 -16.26
CA HIS A 197 1.82 -9.95 -17.20
C HIS A 197 2.50 -10.13 -18.56
N ARG A 198 3.08 -11.32 -18.79
CA ARG A 198 3.77 -11.68 -20.04
C ARG A 198 2.78 -11.74 -21.22
N GLY A 199 2.59 -10.64 -21.94
CA GLY A 199 1.78 -10.65 -23.16
C GLY A 199 1.69 -9.30 -23.86
N GLY A 200 2.70 -8.95 -24.66
CA GLY A 200 2.62 -7.84 -25.61
C GLY A 200 3.94 -7.10 -25.84
N SER A 201 4.10 -6.51 -27.03
CA SER A 201 5.18 -5.58 -27.31
C SER A 201 4.98 -4.30 -26.50
N SER A 202 5.99 -3.91 -25.71
CA SER A 202 5.97 -2.68 -24.92
C SER A 202 5.74 -1.46 -25.82
N THR A 203 4.82 -0.58 -25.45
CA THR A 203 4.62 0.69 -26.15
C THR A 203 5.77 1.66 -25.84
N GLU A 204 6.02 2.66 -26.70
CA GLU A 204 7.05 3.68 -26.43
C GLU A 204 6.83 4.40 -25.09
N TYR A 205 5.56 4.65 -24.74
CA TYR A 205 5.19 5.27 -23.47
C TYR A 205 5.52 4.37 -22.27
N GLN A 206 5.19 3.08 -22.36
CA GLN A 206 5.57 2.09 -21.35
C GLN A 206 7.09 2.03 -21.19
N GLN A 207 7.83 1.96 -22.30
CA GLN A 207 9.28 1.91 -22.27
C GLN A 207 9.90 3.16 -21.63
N LYS A 208 9.36 4.34 -21.92
CA LYS A 208 9.80 5.60 -21.30
C LYS A 208 9.60 5.58 -19.78
N THR A 209 8.46 5.10 -19.32
CA THR A 209 8.16 4.96 -17.89
C THR A 209 9.09 3.95 -17.22
N LEU A 210 9.29 2.78 -17.82
CA LEU A 210 10.21 1.76 -17.28
C LEU A 210 11.65 2.28 -17.22
N ASN A 211 12.13 2.96 -18.27
CA ASN A 211 13.46 3.56 -18.29
C ASN A 211 13.64 4.68 -17.27
N LYS A 212 12.56 5.39 -16.89
CA LYS A 212 12.61 6.42 -15.84
C LYS A 212 12.95 5.81 -14.47
N ILE A 213 12.43 4.61 -14.22
CA ILE A 213 12.48 3.91 -12.93
C ILE A 213 13.70 3.02 -12.81
N LYS A 214 14.11 2.39 -13.92
CA LYS A 214 15.26 1.50 -13.99
C LYS A 214 16.52 2.13 -13.37
N GLY A 215 17.15 1.40 -12.44
CA GLY A 215 18.32 1.85 -11.68
C GLY A 215 18.00 2.87 -10.57
N LYS A 216 16.73 3.11 -10.27
CA LYS A 216 16.24 4.01 -9.21
C LYS A 216 15.19 3.34 -8.32
N GLU A 217 15.12 2.02 -8.34
CA GLU A 217 14.14 1.17 -7.64
C GLU A 217 14.12 1.51 -6.14
N SER A 218 15.29 1.67 -5.52
CA SER A 218 15.44 2.11 -4.12
C SER A 218 14.68 3.41 -3.80
N LYS A 219 14.73 4.40 -4.71
CA LYS A 219 13.98 5.66 -4.55
C LYS A 219 12.48 5.44 -4.73
N TYR A 220 12.12 4.56 -5.65
CA TYR A 220 10.73 4.27 -5.98
C TYR A 220 10.01 3.46 -4.90
N TYR A 221 10.72 2.61 -4.15
CA TYR A 221 10.17 2.01 -2.93
C TYR A 221 9.63 3.09 -1.98
N PHE A 222 10.42 4.12 -1.66
CA PHE A 222 9.97 5.21 -0.80
C PHE A 222 8.84 6.03 -1.41
N LYS A 223 8.94 6.32 -2.71
CA LYS A 223 7.88 7.03 -3.44
C LYS A 223 6.54 6.30 -3.32
N PHE A 224 6.54 4.99 -3.55
CA PHE A 224 5.31 4.20 -3.55
C PHE A 224 4.78 3.94 -2.14
N TYR A 225 5.63 3.78 -1.13
CA TYR A 225 5.17 3.79 0.27
C TYR A 225 4.43 5.07 0.62
N GLY A 226 5.04 6.22 0.32
CA GLY A 226 4.41 7.52 0.58
C GLY A 226 3.11 7.68 -0.21
N PHE A 227 3.06 7.17 -1.45
CA PHE A 227 1.86 7.21 -2.27
C PHE A 227 0.73 6.34 -1.69
N LEU A 228 1.01 5.11 -1.25
CA LEU A 228 0.01 4.24 -0.63
C LEU A 228 -0.57 4.90 0.63
N GLN A 229 0.31 5.40 1.51
CA GLN A 229 -0.09 6.07 2.75
C GLN A 229 -0.92 7.34 2.48
N ASP A 230 -0.52 8.18 1.52
CA ASP A 230 -1.23 9.40 1.13
C ASP A 230 -2.66 9.08 0.62
N ILE A 231 -2.78 8.08 -0.26
CA ILE A 231 -4.10 7.66 -0.78
C ILE A 231 -4.97 7.10 0.34
N VAL A 232 -4.46 6.16 1.14
CA VAL A 232 -5.23 5.52 2.22
C VAL A 232 -5.76 6.58 3.19
N ASN A 233 -4.90 7.46 3.71
CA ASN A 233 -5.31 8.52 4.62
C ASN A 233 -6.42 9.41 4.05
N GLN A 234 -6.27 9.85 2.79
CA GLN A 234 -7.25 10.77 2.20
C GLN A 234 -8.60 10.08 1.95
N ILE A 235 -8.59 8.78 1.63
CA ILE A 235 -9.82 7.99 1.51
C ILE A 235 -10.49 7.80 2.87
N GLU A 236 -9.73 7.50 3.92
CA GLU A 236 -10.24 7.40 5.29
C GLU A 236 -10.96 8.69 5.70
N ASP A 237 -10.29 9.84 5.55
CA ASP A 237 -10.83 11.15 5.91
C ASP A 237 -12.14 11.45 5.17
N SER A 238 -12.19 11.14 3.88
CA SER A 238 -13.33 11.46 3.03
C SER A 238 -14.54 10.59 3.34
N LEU A 239 -14.34 9.29 3.58
CA LEU A 239 -15.39 8.37 3.99
C LEU A 239 -15.92 8.68 5.40
N LEU A 240 -15.04 9.01 6.35
CA LEU A 240 -15.44 9.43 7.69
C LEU A 240 -16.21 10.76 7.65
N GLY A 241 -15.84 11.68 6.76
CA GLY A 241 -16.57 12.92 6.50
C GLY A 241 -17.99 12.68 5.99
N LEU A 242 -18.16 11.79 5.01
CA LEU A 242 -19.47 11.39 4.48
C LEU A 242 -20.38 10.80 5.58
N GLY A 243 -19.81 9.94 6.44
CA GLY A 243 -20.54 9.34 7.56
C GLY A 243 -21.05 10.36 8.59
N LYS A 244 -20.32 11.46 8.81
CA LYS A 244 -20.77 12.55 9.70
C LYS A 244 -21.90 13.37 9.05
N SER A 245 -21.75 13.74 7.78
CA SER A 245 -22.77 14.49 7.03
C SER A 245 -24.12 13.77 7.00
N ASN A 246 -24.13 12.46 6.75
CA ASN A 246 -25.37 11.68 6.69
C ASN A 246 -26.08 11.59 8.06
N LYS A 247 -25.33 11.52 9.17
CA LYS A 247 -25.90 11.51 10.53
C LYS A 247 -26.49 12.87 10.92
N GLU A 248 -25.90 13.98 10.46
CA GLU A 248 -26.43 15.32 10.71
C GLU A 248 -27.73 15.59 9.94
N ILE A 249 -27.82 15.12 8.68
CA ILE A 249 -29.03 15.21 7.86
C ILE A 249 -30.19 14.45 8.53
N GLN A 250 -29.97 13.19 8.93
CA GLN A 250 -30.99 12.39 9.63
C GLN A 250 -31.45 13.03 10.95
N LYS A 251 -30.56 13.69 11.68
CA LYS A 251 -30.89 14.37 12.94
C LYS A 251 -31.73 15.64 12.73
N ASN A 252 -31.64 16.27 11.56
CA ASN A 252 -32.41 17.46 11.21
C ASN A 252 -33.77 17.13 10.56
N GLU A 253 -33.93 15.94 9.96
CA GLU A 253 -35.22 15.44 9.44
C GLU A 253 -36.15 14.88 10.54
N LEU A 254 -35.61 14.60 11.73
CA LEU A 254 -36.34 14.10 12.91
C LEU A 254 -36.75 15.22 13.90
N LYS A 255 -36.64 16.50 13.50
CA LYS A 255 -37.07 17.68 14.27
C LYS A 255 -38.16 18.43 13.52
#